data_AF-G4N1G9-F1
#
_entry.id   AF-G4N1G9-F1
#
_cell.length_a   1.000
_cell.length_b   1.000
_cell.length_c   1.000
_cell.angle_alpha   90.00
_cell.angle_beta   90.00
_cell.angle_gamma   90.00
#
_symmetry.space_group_name_H-M   'P 1'
#
loop_
_entity.id
_entity.type
_entity.pdbx_description
1 polymer ?
#
loop_
_entity_poly.entity_id
_entity_poly.type
_entity_poly.pdbx_seq_one_letter_code
_entity_poly.pdbx_strand_id
1 'polypeptide(L)'
;MHYTFSSAIINFLIAISTSATILPALHQRKFDVDASPSTIKTAVQILADAAYWDVKKQFDLRFRYFKTYSQNDIDALQKAYFRIEKTCDLDSDNIVFRCDPPSHKCDTSAGYIPLYPADASNNQIFLYPLFFNKYEFHDLDRGRILVHKTSHIPSIRNIMDYDTYGLYNLLGLFKELSLYYADTFGWFALAAYNKNY
;
A
#
# COMPACT_ATOMS: atom_id res chain seq x y z
N MET A 1 5.02 74.90 -3.67
CA MET A 1 5.02 73.97 -4.81
C MET A 1 4.01 72.87 -4.51
N HIS A 2 2.98 72.77 -5.34
CA HIS A 2 1.85 71.86 -5.21
C HIS A 2 2.28 70.40 -5.41
N TYR A 3 1.86 69.51 -4.51
CA TYR A 3 1.70 68.10 -4.83
C TYR A 3 0.36 67.60 -4.29
N THR A 4 -0.56 67.39 -5.24
CA THR A 4 -1.86 66.74 -5.07
C THR A 4 -1.66 65.25 -4.83
N PHE A 5 -2.14 64.75 -3.68
CA PHE A 5 -2.34 63.32 -3.45
C PHE A 5 -3.64 62.88 -4.14
N SER A 6 -3.53 62.15 -5.24
CA SER A 6 -4.65 61.44 -5.86
C SER A 6 -4.63 59.98 -5.43
N SER A 7 -5.69 59.57 -4.74
CA SER A 7 -6.04 58.18 -4.50
C SER A 7 -6.16 57.41 -5.82
N ALA A 8 -5.52 56.24 -5.90
CA ALA A 8 -5.83 55.25 -6.91
C ALA A 8 -5.92 53.87 -6.26
N ILE A 9 -6.99 53.20 -6.62
CA ILE A 9 -7.61 52.05 -5.97
C ILE A 9 -6.85 50.76 -6.31
N ILE A 10 -6.84 49.88 -5.32
CA ILE A 10 -6.35 48.50 -5.31
C ILE A 10 -6.88 47.71 -6.52
N ASN A 11 -5.98 47.10 -7.29
CA ASN A 11 -6.30 45.99 -8.19
C ASN A 11 -5.32 44.85 -7.93
N PHE A 12 -5.72 43.93 -7.05
CA PHE A 12 -5.06 42.63 -6.87
C PHE A 12 -5.83 41.61 -7.71
N LEU A 13 -5.31 41.28 -8.89
CA LEU A 13 -5.85 40.20 -9.72
C LEU A 13 -5.25 38.87 -9.22
N ILE A 14 -6.00 38.16 -8.39
CA ILE A 14 -5.76 36.76 -8.07
C ILE A 14 -6.39 35.94 -9.21
N ALA A 15 -5.56 35.38 -10.08
CA ALA A 15 -5.99 34.37 -11.03
C ALA A 15 -6.19 33.03 -10.29
N ILE A 16 -7.43 32.74 -9.91
CA ILE A 16 -7.86 31.41 -9.46
C ILE A 16 -8.45 30.71 -10.68
N SER A 17 -7.67 29.85 -11.35
CA SER A 17 -8.20 29.07 -12.47
C SER A 17 -8.73 27.72 -11.98
N THR A 18 -10.06 27.63 -12.04
CA THR A 18 -10.87 26.48 -12.46
C THR A 18 -10.78 25.19 -11.64
N SER A 19 -11.65 25.15 -10.62
CA SER A 19 -12.77 24.19 -10.51
C SER A 19 -12.53 22.78 -11.04
N ALA A 20 -12.04 21.89 -10.18
CA ALA A 20 -12.42 20.48 -10.29
C ALA A 20 -13.91 20.37 -9.96
N THR A 21 -14.73 20.17 -10.98
CA THR A 21 -16.16 19.89 -10.85
C THR A 21 -16.34 18.55 -10.15
N ILE A 22 -16.50 18.59 -8.82
CA ILE A 22 -16.99 17.44 -8.05
C ILE A 22 -18.49 17.32 -8.37
N LEU A 23 -18.85 16.33 -9.17
CA LEU A 23 -20.23 15.91 -9.35
C LEU A 23 -20.82 15.53 -7.98
N PRO A 24 -21.94 16.13 -7.53
CA PRO A 24 -22.58 15.73 -6.29
C PRO A 24 -23.42 14.48 -6.57
N ALA A 25 -22.90 13.30 -6.24
CA ALA A 25 -23.74 12.12 -6.12
C ALA A 25 -24.52 12.22 -4.80
N LEU A 26 -25.78 12.60 -4.94
CA LEU A 26 -26.73 12.86 -3.88
C LEU A 26 -27.45 11.56 -3.52
N HIS A 27 -26.90 10.75 -2.60
CA HIS A 27 -27.71 9.97 -1.64
C HIS A 27 -26.87 9.24 -0.60
N GLN A 28 -27.43 9.23 0.63
CA GLN A 28 -27.09 8.46 1.83
C GLN A 28 -26.07 9.10 2.79
N ARG A 29 -26.57 9.31 4.01
CA ARG A 29 -25.81 9.69 5.21
C ARG A 29 -24.62 8.74 5.37
N LYS A 30 -23.45 9.17 4.93
CA LYS A 30 -22.20 8.45 5.13
C LYS A 30 -21.74 8.72 6.55
N PHE A 31 -22.07 7.81 7.48
CA PHE A 31 -21.27 7.68 8.69
C PHE A 31 -19.82 7.45 8.26
N ASP A 32 -18.86 8.01 8.99
CA ASP A 32 -17.43 8.04 8.66
C ASP A 32 -16.75 6.65 8.85
N VAL A 33 -17.27 5.63 8.15
CA VAL A 33 -16.92 4.21 8.28
C VAL A 33 -15.88 3.75 7.26
N ASP A 34 -15.54 4.61 6.30
CA ASP A 34 -14.53 4.33 5.27
C ASP A 34 -13.17 4.86 5.71
N ALA A 35 -12.09 4.11 5.44
CA ALA A 35 -10.74 4.65 5.61
C ALA A 35 -10.36 5.62 4.50
N SER A 36 -9.62 6.66 4.89
CA SER A 36 -8.95 7.53 3.92
C SER A 36 -7.83 6.75 3.23
N PRO A 37 -7.69 6.85 1.89
CA PRO A 37 -6.54 6.34 1.17
C PRO A 37 -5.19 6.81 1.73
N SER A 38 -5.13 8.02 2.30
CA SER A 38 -3.89 8.54 2.92
C SER A 38 -3.47 7.74 4.15
N THR A 39 -4.41 7.40 5.03
CA THR A 39 -4.17 6.60 6.24
C THR A 39 -3.67 5.20 5.88
N ILE A 40 -4.23 4.61 4.83
CA ILE A 40 -3.82 3.29 4.35
C ILE A 40 -2.40 3.34 3.76
N LYS A 41 -2.06 4.37 2.97
CA LYS A 41 -0.69 4.56 2.46
C LYS A 41 0.32 4.68 3.60
N THR A 42 0.01 5.44 4.64
CA THR A 42 0.86 5.55 5.83
C THR A 42 1.05 4.19 6.50
N ALA A 43 0.00 3.37 6.62
CA ALA A 43 0.11 2.04 7.21
C ALA A 43 1.05 1.11 6.41
N VAL A 44 1.04 1.17 5.08
CA VAL A 44 1.99 0.39 4.26
C VAL A 44 3.43 0.87 4.46
N GLN A 45 3.65 2.18 4.48
CA GLN A 45 4.98 2.78 4.65
C GLN A 45 5.62 2.35 5.96
N ILE A 46 4.90 2.49 7.09
CA ILE A 46 5.45 2.14 8.41
C ILE A 46 5.75 0.64 8.55
N LEU A 47 4.92 -0.23 7.93
CA LEU A 47 5.15 -1.68 7.94
C LEU A 47 6.36 -2.04 7.08
N ALA A 48 6.47 -1.46 5.88
CA ALA A 48 7.56 -1.72 4.96
C ALA A 48 8.91 -1.21 5.49
N ASP A 49 8.96 -0.03 6.11
CA ASP A 49 10.18 0.49 6.75
C ASP A 49 10.62 -0.40 7.93
N ALA A 50 9.68 -0.80 8.81
CA ALA A 50 9.99 -1.74 9.88
C ALA A 50 10.59 -3.04 9.34
N ALA A 51 9.96 -3.61 8.30
CA ALA A 51 10.42 -4.82 7.65
C ALA A 51 11.82 -4.65 7.01
N TYR A 52 12.07 -3.52 6.36
CA TYR A 52 13.35 -3.21 5.72
C TYR A 52 14.51 -3.31 6.72
N TRP A 53 14.35 -2.78 7.94
CA TRP A 53 15.38 -2.86 8.96
C TRP A 53 15.48 -4.24 9.62
N ASP A 54 14.34 -4.85 9.95
CA ASP A 54 14.31 -6.09 10.71
C ASP A 54 14.68 -7.32 9.89
N VAL A 55 14.49 -7.29 8.56
CA VAL A 55 15.03 -8.32 7.66
C VAL A 55 16.53 -8.52 7.92
N LYS A 56 17.28 -7.46 8.20
CA LYS A 56 18.73 -7.57 8.49
C LYS A 56 19.00 -7.85 9.96
N LYS A 57 18.36 -7.10 10.86
CA LYS A 57 18.70 -7.05 12.29
C LYS A 57 18.12 -8.20 13.12
N GLN A 58 16.96 -8.74 12.72
CA GLN A 58 16.21 -9.71 13.52
C GLN A 58 16.32 -11.11 12.90
N PHE A 59 17.34 -11.84 13.33
CA PHE A 59 17.65 -13.17 12.82
C PHE A 59 16.49 -14.16 13.01
N ASP A 60 15.95 -14.25 14.23
CA ASP A 60 14.90 -15.23 14.58
C ASP A 60 13.61 -14.94 13.81
N LEU A 61 13.24 -13.66 13.70
CA LEU A 61 12.10 -13.24 12.92
C LEU A 61 12.28 -13.57 11.44
N ARG A 62 13.41 -13.19 10.84
CA ARG A 62 13.69 -13.52 9.43
C ARG A 62 13.66 -15.02 9.20
N PHE A 63 14.27 -15.82 10.08
CA PHE A 63 14.27 -17.27 9.93
C PHE A 63 12.87 -17.85 10.08
N ARG A 64 12.07 -17.36 11.05
CA ARG A 64 10.68 -17.78 11.25
C ARG A 64 9.84 -17.63 9.98
N TYR A 65 10.00 -16.53 9.23
CA TYR A 65 9.18 -16.25 8.06
C TYR A 65 9.81 -16.73 6.74
N PHE A 66 11.08 -16.42 6.50
CA PHE A 66 11.76 -16.63 5.21
C PHE A 66 12.72 -17.83 5.20
N LYS A 67 12.95 -18.48 6.34
CA LYS A 67 13.82 -19.67 6.48
C LYS A 67 15.24 -19.44 5.93
N THR A 68 15.77 -18.22 6.04
CA THR A 68 17.05 -17.87 5.41
C THR A 68 18.03 -17.14 6.32
N TYR A 69 19.30 -17.47 6.10
CA TYR A 69 20.49 -16.78 6.63
C TYR A 69 21.38 -16.22 5.52
N SER A 70 20.98 -16.37 4.25
CA SER A 70 21.76 -15.95 3.10
C SER A 70 21.76 -14.43 2.98
N GLN A 71 22.94 -13.83 2.87
CA GLN A 71 23.06 -12.38 2.65
C GLN A 71 22.38 -11.95 1.34
N ASN A 72 22.46 -12.77 0.28
CA ASN A 72 21.79 -12.49 -0.99
C ASN A 72 20.26 -12.44 -0.83
N ASP A 73 19.68 -13.31 0.00
CA ASP A 73 18.25 -13.30 0.25
C ASP A 73 17.87 -12.08 1.10
N ILE A 74 18.69 -11.76 2.11
CA ILE A 74 18.51 -10.57 2.96
C ILE A 74 18.50 -9.30 2.09
N ASP A 75 19.47 -9.13 1.20
CA ASP A 75 19.58 -7.96 0.33
C ASP A 75 18.38 -7.87 -0.64
N ALA A 76 17.95 -9.00 -1.20
CA ALA A 76 16.77 -9.06 -2.07
C ALA A 76 15.48 -8.70 -1.32
N LEU A 77 15.32 -9.18 -0.09
CA LEU A 77 14.18 -8.87 0.78
C LEU A 77 14.18 -7.39 1.20
N GLN A 78 15.32 -6.83 1.62
CA GLN A 78 15.45 -5.42 1.94
C GLN A 78 15.10 -4.55 0.72
N LYS A 79 15.63 -4.88 -0.46
CA LYS A 79 15.32 -4.16 -1.71
C LYS A 79 13.83 -4.21 -2.05
N ALA A 80 13.16 -5.33 -1.80
CA ALA A 80 11.72 -5.45 -2.00
C ALA A 80 10.94 -4.53 -1.04
N TYR A 81 11.24 -4.56 0.26
CA TYR A 81 10.56 -3.70 1.24
C TYR A 81 10.81 -2.22 0.99
N PHE A 82 12.03 -1.83 0.63
CA PHE A 82 12.33 -0.46 0.22
C PHE A 82 11.47 -0.01 -0.97
N ARG A 83 11.30 -0.88 -1.99
CA ARG A 83 10.44 -0.58 -3.13
C ARG A 83 8.97 -0.47 -2.72
N ILE A 84 8.47 -1.37 -1.86
CA ILE A 84 7.10 -1.32 -1.33
C ILE A 84 6.86 0.00 -0.59
N GLU A 85 7.78 0.40 0.29
CA GLU A 85 7.72 1.67 1.02
C GLU A 85 7.64 2.86 0.04
N LYS A 86 8.55 2.89 -0.95
CA LYS A 86 8.60 3.97 -1.95
C LYS A 86 7.35 4.07 -2.81
N THR A 87 6.70 2.94 -3.11
CA THR A 87 5.47 2.98 -3.91
C THR A 87 4.27 3.61 -3.20
N CYS A 88 4.37 3.77 -1.88
CA CYS A 88 3.39 4.49 -1.08
C CYS A 88 3.80 5.94 -0.79
N ASP A 89 5.00 6.34 -1.20
CA ASP A 89 5.49 7.72 -1.20
C ASP A 89 4.79 8.52 -2.31
N LEU A 90 4.15 9.63 -1.95
CA LEU A 90 3.30 10.40 -2.88
C LEU A 90 4.12 11.07 -4.00
N ASP A 91 5.43 11.20 -3.81
CA ASP A 91 6.34 11.95 -4.69
C ASP A 91 7.18 11.06 -5.63
N SER A 92 7.00 9.73 -5.65
CA SER A 92 7.84 8.80 -6.45
C SER A 92 7.04 7.80 -7.29
N ASP A 93 7.57 7.38 -8.47
CA ASP A 93 7.21 6.28 -9.42
C ASP A 93 5.86 5.53 -9.24
N ASN A 94 4.79 6.28 -8.97
CA ASN A 94 3.67 5.88 -8.10
C ASN A 94 2.91 4.64 -8.58
N ILE A 95 2.77 3.64 -7.70
CA ILE A 95 1.74 2.60 -7.86
C ILE A 95 0.39 3.25 -7.60
N VAL A 96 -0.49 3.21 -8.59
CA VAL A 96 -1.81 3.83 -8.45
C VAL A 96 -2.75 2.82 -7.81
N PHE A 97 -3.12 3.08 -6.55
CA PHE A 97 -4.26 2.43 -5.92
C PHE A 97 -5.55 2.98 -6.52
N ARG A 98 -6.35 2.14 -7.18
CA ARG A 98 -7.63 2.54 -7.80
C ARG A 98 -8.77 1.80 -7.15
N CYS A 99 -9.88 2.49 -6.91
CA CYS A 99 -11.13 1.83 -6.56
C CYS A 99 -11.79 1.33 -7.86
N ASP A 100 -12.20 0.05 -7.90
CA ASP A 100 -12.90 -0.61 -9.03
C ASP A 100 -12.06 -0.81 -10.32
N PRO A 101 -11.83 -2.05 -10.81
CA PRO A 101 -11.17 -2.29 -12.08
C PRO A 101 -12.04 -1.85 -13.28
N PRO A 102 -11.41 -1.41 -14.39
CA PRO A 102 -12.11 -1.05 -15.63
C PRO A 102 -12.71 -2.30 -16.29
N SER A 103 -13.89 -2.69 -15.84
CA SER A 103 -14.81 -3.69 -16.41
C SER A 103 -15.92 -4.08 -15.42
N HIS A 104 -15.96 -3.49 -14.22
CA HIS A 104 -16.97 -3.78 -13.17
C HIS A 104 -17.02 -5.26 -12.77
N LYS A 105 -15.97 -6.03 -13.05
CA LYS A 105 -15.82 -7.43 -12.63
C LYS A 105 -15.43 -7.56 -11.15
N CYS A 106 -15.81 -6.59 -10.32
CA CYS A 106 -15.90 -6.81 -8.89
C CYS A 106 -17.15 -7.67 -8.65
N ASP A 107 -17.05 -8.96 -8.97
CA ASP A 107 -18.06 -9.93 -8.56
C ASP A 107 -18.16 -9.82 -7.03
N THR A 108 -19.34 -9.44 -6.54
CA THR A 108 -19.62 -9.19 -5.12
C THR A 108 -19.35 -10.41 -4.24
N SER A 109 -19.10 -11.57 -4.85
CA SER A 109 -18.75 -12.84 -4.22
C SER A 109 -17.25 -13.07 -4.01
N ALA A 110 -16.38 -12.31 -4.68
CA ALA A 110 -14.93 -12.54 -4.68
C ALA A 110 -14.16 -11.33 -4.13
N GLY A 111 -14.05 -11.31 -2.81
CA GLY A 111 -12.75 -11.04 -2.19
C GLY A 111 -12.46 -9.59 -1.83
N TYR A 112 -12.27 -9.41 -0.54
CA TYR A 112 -11.53 -8.38 0.20
C TYR A 112 -10.10 -8.08 -0.32
N ILE A 113 -9.77 -8.51 -1.54
CA ILE A 113 -8.42 -8.79 -2.02
C ILE A 113 -8.13 -7.87 -3.20
N PRO A 114 -7.19 -6.92 -3.07
CA PRO A 114 -6.83 -6.08 -4.20
C PRO A 114 -6.35 -6.89 -5.42
N LEU A 115 -6.75 -6.47 -6.62
CA LEU A 115 -6.23 -7.03 -7.88
C LEU A 115 -4.90 -6.35 -8.21
N TYR A 116 -3.88 -7.11 -8.57
CA TYR A 116 -2.56 -6.61 -8.96
C TYR A 116 -2.31 -6.87 -10.46
N PRO A 117 -1.37 -6.15 -11.08
CA PRO A 117 -1.15 -6.24 -12.52
C PRO A 117 -0.43 -7.53 -12.91
N ALA A 118 -0.86 -8.15 -14.02
CA ALA A 118 -0.29 -9.38 -14.54
C ALA A 118 0.98 -9.18 -15.37
N ASP A 119 1.30 -7.93 -15.74
CA ASP A 119 2.46 -7.59 -16.54
C ASP A 119 3.18 -6.34 -16.02
N ALA A 120 4.42 -6.15 -16.45
CA ALA A 120 5.28 -5.05 -16.01
C ALA A 120 4.87 -3.67 -16.54
N SER A 121 3.90 -3.59 -17.46
CA SER A 121 3.42 -2.33 -18.05
C SER A 121 2.31 -1.68 -17.21
N ASN A 122 1.71 -2.45 -16.31
CA ASN A 122 0.68 -1.98 -15.40
C ASN A 122 1.24 -1.99 -13.97
N ASN A 123 1.12 -0.88 -13.26
CA ASN A 123 1.55 -0.72 -11.87
C ASN A 123 0.36 -0.36 -10.96
N GLN A 124 -0.86 -0.74 -11.34
CA GLN A 124 -2.08 -0.38 -10.62
C GLN A 124 -2.54 -1.52 -9.71
N ILE A 125 -2.88 -1.18 -8.47
CA ILE A 125 -3.53 -2.08 -7.52
C ILE A 125 -4.98 -1.66 -7.39
N PHE A 126 -5.92 -2.55 -7.66
CA PHE A 126 -7.35 -2.26 -7.57
C PHE A 126 -7.89 -2.65 -6.20
N LEU A 127 -8.41 -1.70 -5.45
CA LEU A 127 -9.02 -1.88 -4.14
C LEU A 127 -10.52 -2.10 -4.29
N TYR A 128 -11.03 -3.18 -3.70
CA TYR A 128 -12.46 -3.46 -3.63
C TYR A 128 -13.13 -2.57 -2.58
N PRO A 129 -14.41 -2.20 -2.72
CA PRO A 129 -15.11 -1.36 -1.74
C PRO A 129 -15.03 -1.88 -0.29
N LEU A 130 -15.15 -3.20 -0.09
CA LEU A 130 -15.05 -3.83 1.22
C LEU A 130 -13.69 -3.61 1.91
N PHE A 131 -12.62 -3.37 1.15
CA PHE A 131 -11.30 -3.06 1.71
C PHE A 131 -11.31 -1.80 2.57
N PHE A 132 -12.24 -0.86 2.34
CA PHE A 132 -12.33 0.37 3.11
C PHE A 132 -13.18 0.23 4.39
N ASN A 133 -13.87 -0.91 4.58
CA ASN A 133 -14.73 -1.16 5.72
C ASN A 133 -13.93 -1.28 7.02
N LYS A 134 -14.02 -0.27 7.89
CA LYS A 134 -13.33 -0.24 9.20
C LYS A 134 -13.89 -1.23 10.23
N TYR A 135 -15.10 -1.78 10.03
CA TYR A 135 -15.63 -2.81 10.94
C TYR A 135 -14.93 -4.15 10.78
N GLU A 136 -14.40 -4.42 9.59
CA GLU A 136 -13.76 -5.69 9.27
C GLU A 136 -12.24 -5.61 9.41
N PHE A 137 -11.64 -4.44 9.17
CA PHE A 137 -10.18 -4.30 9.14
C PHE A 137 -9.69 -3.02 9.81
N HIS A 138 -8.70 -3.17 10.69
CA HIS A 138 -7.92 -2.06 11.21
C HIS A 138 -6.92 -1.56 10.15
N ASP A 139 -6.37 -0.37 10.35
CA ASP A 139 -5.42 0.25 9.41
C ASP A 139 -4.19 -0.63 9.13
N LEU A 140 -3.67 -1.32 10.15
CA LEU A 140 -2.53 -2.22 10.01
C LEU A 140 -2.86 -3.48 9.22
N ASP A 141 -4.08 -4.01 9.31
CA ASP A 141 -4.50 -5.15 8.50
C ASP A 141 -4.54 -4.78 7.01
N ARG A 142 -5.04 -3.58 6.72
CA ARG A 142 -5.05 -3.03 5.36
C ARG A 142 -3.65 -2.74 4.85
N GLY A 143 -2.79 -2.18 5.71
CA GLY A 143 -1.37 -2.01 5.42
C GLY A 143 -0.71 -3.35 5.07
N ARG A 144 -0.93 -4.38 5.88
CA ARG A 144 -0.44 -5.75 5.65
C ARG A 144 -0.89 -6.31 4.30
N ILE A 145 -2.19 -6.21 4.00
CA ILE A 145 -2.76 -6.67 2.73
C ILE A 145 -2.13 -5.94 1.55
N LEU A 146 -1.83 -4.65 1.69
CA LEU A 146 -1.16 -3.92 0.62
C LEU A 146 0.31 -4.25 0.48
N VAL A 147 1.04 -4.54 1.56
CA VAL A 147 2.40 -5.10 1.47
C VAL A 147 2.39 -6.41 0.68
N HIS A 148 1.45 -7.31 1.01
CA HIS A 148 1.19 -8.53 0.23
C HIS A 148 0.95 -8.21 -1.24
N LYS A 149 0.01 -7.31 -1.55
CA LYS A 149 -0.38 -7.09 -2.95
C LYS A 149 0.66 -6.36 -3.78
N THR A 150 1.37 -5.43 -3.16
CA THR A 150 2.45 -4.68 -3.77
C THR A 150 3.64 -5.58 -4.12
N SER A 151 3.91 -6.59 -3.30
CA SER A 151 5.04 -7.49 -3.53
C SER A 151 4.87 -8.43 -4.74
N HIS A 152 3.64 -8.65 -5.25
CA HIS A 152 3.43 -9.33 -6.53
C HIS A 152 3.95 -8.57 -7.75
N ILE A 153 4.08 -7.25 -7.66
CA ILE A 153 4.40 -6.43 -8.84
C ILE A 153 5.78 -6.82 -9.38
N PRO A 154 5.91 -7.08 -10.70
CA PRO A 154 7.14 -7.58 -11.28
C PRO A 154 8.38 -6.71 -11.01
N SER A 155 8.20 -5.38 -11.03
CA SER A 155 9.27 -4.42 -10.76
C SER A 155 9.68 -4.35 -9.28
N ILE A 156 8.89 -4.94 -8.38
CA ILE A 156 9.15 -4.95 -6.93
C ILE A 156 9.86 -6.22 -6.53
N ARG A 157 9.17 -7.37 -6.58
CA ARG A 157 9.72 -8.67 -6.20
C ARG A 157 9.26 -9.83 -7.07
N ASN A 158 8.07 -9.72 -7.69
CA ASN A 158 7.47 -10.75 -8.55
C ASN A 158 7.26 -12.09 -7.82
N ILE A 159 6.34 -12.10 -6.85
CA ILE A 159 6.04 -13.30 -6.04
C ILE A 159 4.65 -13.84 -6.31
N MET A 160 4.37 -15.01 -5.77
CA MET A 160 3.15 -15.77 -6.04
C MET A 160 2.23 -15.81 -4.82
N ASP A 161 0.94 -16.01 -5.09
CA ASP A 161 -0.01 -16.55 -4.13
C ASP A 161 -0.06 -18.07 -4.37
N TYR A 162 0.24 -18.86 -3.33
CA TYR A 162 -0.01 -20.30 -3.36
C TYR A 162 -1.45 -20.58 -2.91
N ASP A 163 -2.02 -21.76 -3.21
CA ASP A 163 -3.38 -22.18 -2.81
C ASP A 163 -3.52 -22.44 -1.29
N THR A 164 -2.82 -21.64 -0.49
CA THR A 164 -2.82 -21.62 0.97
C THR A 164 -2.78 -20.15 1.38
N TYR A 165 -3.41 -19.77 2.49
CA TYR A 165 -3.39 -18.40 3.02
C TYR A 165 -3.28 -18.40 4.54
N GLY A 166 -2.73 -17.33 5.11
CA GLY A 166 -2.70 -17.07 6.54
C GLY A 166 -1.41 -17.50 7.26
N LEU A 167 -1.24 -16.95 8.46
CA LEU A 167 -0.02 -17.07 9.26
C LEU A 167 0.39 -18.51 9.58
N TYR A 168 -0.55 -19.39 9.91
CA TYR A 168 -0.21 -20.77 10.24
C TYR A 168 0.41 -21.51 9.05
N ASN A 169 -0.15 -21.31 7.85
CA ASN A 169 0.30 -21.99 6.64
C ASN A 169 1.68 -21.50 6.20
N LEU A 170 1.92 -20.19 6.20
CA LEU A 170 3.21 -19.64 5.77
C LEU A 170 4.37 -20.07 6.68
N LEU A 171 4.12 -20.24 7.98
CA LEU A 171 5.17 -20.62 8.93
C LEU A 171 5.66 -22.06 8.72
N GLY A 172 4.85 -22.91 8.09
CA GLY A 172 5.22 -24.28 7.71
C GLY A 172 5.94 -24.40 6.37
N LEU A 173 6.05 -23.33 5.58
CA LEU A 173 6.67 -23.39 4.25
C LEU A 173 8.20 -23.56 4.33
N PHE A 174 8.74 -24.24 3.33
CA PHE A 174 10.18 -24.29 3.08
C PHE A 174 10.68 -22.97 2.48
N LYS A 175 11.98 -22.72 2.61
CA LYS A 175 12.65 -21.49 2.20
C LYS A 175 12.30 -21.04 0.78
N GLU A 176 12.34 -21.97 -0.17
CA GLU A 176 12.13 -21.73 -1.59
C GLU A 176 10.74 -21.15 -1.86
N LEU A 177 9.74 -21.59 -1.09
CA LEU A 177 8.38 -21.08 -1.17
C LEU A 177 8.24 -19.78 -0.38
N SER A 178 8.75 -19.74 0.85
CA SER A 178 8.64 -18.56 1.73
C SER A 178 9.22 -17.28 1.12
N LEU A 179 10.33 -17.38 0.37
CA LEU A 179 10.98 -16.25 -0.30
C LEU A 179 10.19 -15.64 -1.46
N TYR A 180 9.18 -16.37 -1.95
CA TYR A 180 8.38 -16.03 -3.13
C TYR A 180 6.87 -16.15 -2.85
N TYR A 181 6.47 -16.03 -1.58
CA TYR A 181 5.07 -16.07 -1.18
C TYR A 181 4.62 -14.75 -0.57
N ALA A 182 3.55 -14.16 -1.11
CA ALA A 182 3.13 -12.81 -0.74
C ALA A 182 2.65 -12.64 0.69
N ASP A 183 2.01 -13.66 1.24
CA ASP A 183 1.55 -13.60 2.62
C ASP A 183 2.75 -13.56 3.59
N THR A 184 3.89 -14.19 3.25
CA THR A 184 5.13 -14.08 4.04
C THR A 184 5.58 -12.63 4.17
N PHE A 185 5.47 -11.84 3.09
CA PHE A 185 5.87 -10.43 3.10
C PHE A 185 4.95 -9.59 3.98
N GLY A 186 3.63 -9.77 3.83
CA GLY A 186 2.64 -9.06 4.65
C GLY A 186 2.84 -9.38 6.14
N TRP A 187 2.84 -10.66 6.49
CA TRP A 187 2.92 -11.08 7.90
C TRP A 187 4.27 -10.76 8.55
N PHE A 188 5.38 -10.90 7.82
CA PHE A 188 6.68 -10.47 8.34
C PHE A 188 6.69 -8.98 8.66
N ALA A 189 6.17 -8.14 7.76
CA ALA A 189 6.13 -6.69 7.97
C ALA A 189 5.29 -6.30 9.18
N LEU A 190 4.13 -6.95 9.37
CA LEU A 190 3.31 -6.76 10.56
C LEU A 190 4.04 -7.20 11.84
N ALA A 191 4.72 -8.35 11.80
CA ALA A 191 5.48 -8.85 12.95
C ALA A 191 6.69 -7.96 13.31
N ALA A 192 7.40 -7.45 12.31
CA ALA A 192 8.49 -6.50 12.47
C ALA A 192 8.00 -5.20 13.14
N TYR A 193 6.91 -4.61 12.63
CA TYR A 193 6.31 -3.42 13.23
C TYR A 193 5.89 -3.63 14.68
N ASN A 194 5.26 -4.78 14.98
CA ASN A 194 4.84 -5.13 16.33
C ASN A 194 6.00 -5.58 17.25
N LYS A 195 7.22 -5.73 16.71
CA LYS A 195 8.39 -6.28 17.43
C LYS A 195 8.12 -7.66 18.03
N ASN A 196 7.36 -8.48 17.32
CA ASN A 196 6.95 -9.82 17.76
C ASN A 196 7.98 -10.88 17.33
N TYR A 197 9.15 -10.85 17.99
CA TYR A 197 10.30 -11.69 17.66
C TYR A 197 10.16 -13.14 18.14
#